data_AF-A0AB39MZJ8-F1
#
_entry.id   AF-A0AB39MZJ8-F1
#
_cell.length_a   1.000
_cell.length_b   1.000
_cell.length_c   1.000
_cell.angle_alpha   90.00
_cell.angle_beta   90.00
_cell.angle_gamma   90.00
#
_symmetry.space_group_name_H-M   'P 1'
#
loop_
_entity.id
_entity.type
_entity.pdbx_description
1 polymer ?
#
loop_
_entity_poly.entity_id
_entity_poly.type
_entity_poly.pdbx_seq_one_letter_code
_entity_poly.pdbx_strand_id
1 'polypeptide(L)' 'MRTFPDDLAQAQREWSATYRQLAERPGRTELRRRLYRLSAKVFFHPYWQQRRPSPAAWWELRDLSRSAGDGHGWHRR' A
#
# COMPACT_ATOMS: atom_id res chain seq x y z
N MET A 1 6.52 -1.23 19.16
CA MET A 1 6.50 -1.90 17.84
C MET A 1 5.09 -2.39 17.56
N ARG A 2 4.36 -1.73 16.66
CA ARG A 2 2.99 -2.12 16.29
C ARG A 2 3.11 -3.19 15.19
N THR A 3 2.81 -4.44 15.50
CA THR A 3 2.79 -5.52 14.50
C THR A 3 1.53 -5.36 13.65
N PHE A 4 1.68 -4.73 12.49
CA PHE A 4 0.65 -4.77 11.46
C PHE A 4 0.61 -6.17 10.85
N PRO A 5 -0.57 -6.68 10.45
CA PRO A 5 -0.63 -7.97 9.76
C PRO A 5 0.15 -7.89 8.44
N ASP A 6 0.84 -8.98 8.10
CA ASP A 6 1.72 -9.06 6.92
C ASP A 6 0.96 -8.74 5.63
N ASP A 7 -0.31 -9.16 5.54
CA ASP A 7 -1.24 -8.82 4.45
C ASP A 7 -1.41 -7.30 4.24
N LEU A 8 -1.51 -6.54 5.34
CA LEU A 8 -1.66 -5.08 5.29
C LEU A 8 -0.36 -4.40 4.89
N ALA A 9 0.77 -4.88 5.43
CA ALA A 9 2.09 -4.40 5.06
C ALA A 9 2.39 -4.68 3.58
N GLN A 10 2.05 -5.87 3.08
CA GLN A 10 2.20 -6.28 1.70
C GLN A 10 1.31 -5.43 0.77
N ALA A 11 0.03 -5.27 1.12
CA ALA A 11 -0.89 -4.45 0.33
C ALA A 11 -0.44 -2.99 0.25
N GLN A 12 0.15 -2.45 1.32
CA GLN A 12 0.68 -1.09 1.32
C GLN A 12 1.95 -0.97 0.45
N ARG A 13 2.87 -1.95 0.50
CA ARG A 13 4.05 -2.00 -0.38
C ARG A 13 3.64 -2.08 -1.85
N GLU A 14 2.69 -2.96 -2.19
CA GLU A 14 2.14 -3.05 -3.55
C GLU A 14 1.49 -1.72 -3.97
N TRP A 15 0.80 -1.03 -3.06
CA TRP A 15 0.19 0.28 -3.33
C TRP A 15 1.25 1.34 -3.64
N SER A 16 2.33 1.42 -2.85
CA SER A 16 3.43 2.36 -3.08
C SER A 16 4.19 2.07 -4.38
N ALA A 17 4.47 0.80 -4.67
CA ALA A 17 5.09 0.40 -5.94
C ALA A 17 4.20 0.71 -7.15
N THR A 18 2.89 0.46 -7.04
CA THR A 18 1.91 0.79 -8.08
C THR A 18 1.80 2.30 -8.26
N TYR A 19 1.83 3.07 -7.17
CA TYR A 19 1.82 4.53 -7.21
C TYR A 19 3.07 5.10 -7.87
N ARG A 20 4.27 4.57 -7.55
CA ARG A 20 5.52 4.98 -8.20
C ARG A 20 5.47 4.72 -9.71
N GLN A 21 5.05 3.53 -10.13
CA GLN A 21 4.87 3.21 -11.55
C GLN A 21 3.82 4.09 -12.23
N LEU A 22 2.74 4.48 -11.52
CA LEU A 22 1.74 5.40 -12.03
C LEU A 22 2.27 6.83 -12.16
N ALA A 23 3.06 7.29 -11.19
CA ALA A 23 3.70 8.60 -11.19
C ALA A 23 4.72 8.73 -12.33
N GLU A 24 5.46 7.66 -12.62
CA GLU A 24 6.42 7.61 -13.72
C GLU A 24 5.73 7.51 -15.10
N ARG A 25 4.53 6.91 -15.18
CA ARG A 25 3.80 6.72 -16.45
C ARG A 25 2.29 6.97 -16.26
N PRO A 26 1.82 8.23 -16.38
CA PRO A 26 0.44 8.62 -16.09
C PRO A 26 -0.64 8.12 -17.08
N GLY A 27 -0.35 7.12 -17.93
CA GLY A 27 -1.25 6.63 -18.99
C GLY A 27 -1.88 5.25 -18.78
N ARG A 28 -1.57 4.54 -17.68
CA ARG A 28 -2.08 3.17 -17.46
C ARG A 28 -3.33 3.16 -16.59
N THR A 29 -4.49 3.14 -17.22
CA THR A 29 -5.81 2.95 -16.58
C THR A 29 -5.84 1.69 -15.70
N GLU A 30 -5.11 0.64 -16.09
CA GLU A 30 -4.96 -0.59 -15.30
C GLU A 30 -4.24 -0.37 -13.97
N LEU A 31 -3.20 0.47 -13.92
CA LEU A 31 -2.50 0.80 -12.68
C LEU A 31 -3.40 1.61 -11.74
N ARG A 32 -4.21 2.55 -12.25
CA ARG A 32 -5.23 3.23 -11.45
C ARG A 32 -6.25 2.25 -10.88
N ARG A 33 -6.79 1.34 -11.69
CA ARG A 33 -7.73 0.30 -11.19
C ARG A 33 -7.10 -0.60 -10.15
N ARG A 34 -5.83 -0.99 -10.34
CA ARG A 34 -5.08 -1.79 -9.36
C ARG A 34 -4.85 -1.02 -8.06
N LEU A 35 -4.53 0.27 -8.13
CA LEU A 35 -4.39 1.16 -6.98
C LEU A 35 -5.70 1.27 -6.18
N TYR A 36 -6.86 1.44 -6.85
CA TYR A 36 -8.16 1.47 -6.19
C TYR A 36 -8.51 0.14 -5.52
N ARG A 37 -8.21 -1.00 -6.16
CA ARG A 37 -8.40 -2.32 -5.55
C ARG A 37 -7.52 -2.54 -4.33
N LEU A 38 -6.25 -2.16 -4.39
CA LEU A 38 -5.33 -2.23 -3.25
C LEU A 38 -5.80 -1.32 -2.12
N SER A 39 -6.21 -0.09 -2.45
CA SER A 39 -6.79 0.84 -1.48
C SER A 39 -8.03 0.24 -0.81
N ALA A 40 -8.95 -0.35 -1.59
CA ALA A 40 -10.12 -1.03 -1.03
C ALA A 40 -9.73 -2.21 -0.13
N LYS A 41 -8.77 -3.06 -0.53
CA LYS A 41 -8.29 -4.16 0.32
C LYS A 41 -7.71 -3.67 1.65
N VAL A 42 -6.91 -2.60 1.62
CA VAL A 42 -6.34 -1.99 2.82
C VAL A 42 -7.45 -1.37 3.66
N PHE A 43 -8.36 -0.60 3.07
CA PHE A 43 -9.40 0.16 3.78
C PHE A 43 -10.50 -0.74 4.38
N PHE A 44 -10.89 -1.80 3.68
CA PHE A 44 -11.87 -2.79 4.14
C PHE A 44 -11.25 -3.92 4.97
N HIS A 45 -9.94 -3.87 5.24
CA HIS A 45 -9.27 -4.93 5.98
C HIS A 45 -9.90 -5.11 7.38
N PRO A 46 -10.16 -6.35 7.83
CA PRO A 46 -10.77 -6.62 9.15
C PRO A 46 -9.93 -6.07 10.31
N TYR A 47 -8.65 -5.79 10.09
CA TYR A 47 -7.79 -5.07 11.04
C TYR A 47 -8.35 -3.68 11.42
N TRP A 48 -8.88 -2.92 10.46
CA TRP A 48 -9.50 -1.61 10.70
C TRP A 48 -10.93 -1.73 11.25
N GLN A 49 -11.61 -2.83 10.95
CA GLN A 49 -12.92 -3.10 11.53
C GLN A 49 -12.81 -3.44 13.03
N GLN A 50 -11.76 -4.17 13.42
CA GLN A 50 -11.49 -4.52 14.82
C GLN A 50 -10.83 -3.39 15.61
N ARG A 51 -10.11 -2.47 14.95
CA ARG A 51 -9.48 -1.30 15.56
C ARG A 51 -9.93 -0.05 14.84
N ARG A 52 -10.72 0.77 15.54
CA ARG A 52 -11.20 2.07 15.06
C ARG A 52 -10.06 2.77 14.28
N PRO A 53 -10.21 3.00 12.97
CA PRO A 53 -9.12 3.49 12.15
C PRO A 53 -8.74 4.90 12.62
N SER A 54 -7.63 5.01 13.35
CA SER A 54 -7.09 6.31 13.72
C SER A 54 -6.28 6.88 12.56
N PRO A 55 -6.38 8.18 12.27
CA PRO A 55 -5.55 8.81 11.24
C PRO A 55 -4.05 8.62 11.51
N ALA A 56 -3.63 8.52 12.77
CA ALA A 56 -2.25 8.20 13.14
C ALA A 56 -1.80 6.81 12.63
N ALA A 57 -2.63 5.78 12.78
CA ALA A 57 -2.30 4.43 12.31
C ALA A 57 -2.22 4.34 10.78
N TRP A 58 -3.02 5.16 10.08
CA TRP A 58 -2.90 5.35 8.63
C TRP A 58 -1.59 6.01 8.23
N TRP A 59 -1.16 7.03 8.97
CA TRP A 59 0.14 7.68 8.75
C TRP A 59 1.31 6.74 9.01
N GLU A 60 1.29 5.96 10.10
CA GLU A 60 2.32 4.95 10.40
C GLU A 60 2.40 3.87 9.30
N LEU A 61 1.25 3.39 8.80
CA LEU A 61 1.23 2.42 7.70
C LEU A 61 1.84 2.99 6.41
N ARG A 62 1.52 4.25 6.10
CA ARG A 62 2.04 4.95 4.91
C ARG A 62 3.55 5.22 5.01
N ASP A 63 4.03 5.54 6.21
CA ASP A 63 5.46 5.75 6.49
C ASP A 63 6.28 4.46 6.32
N LEU A 64 5.80 3.35 6.90
CA LEU A 64 6.41 2.02 6.73
C LEU A 64 6.59 1.62 5.27
N SER A 65 5.61 1.94 4.43
CA SER A 65 5.69 1.65 3.01
C SER A 65 6.62 2.58 2.23
N ARG A 66 6.90 3.78 2.75
CA ARG A 66 7.87 4.69 2.16
C ARG A 66 9.28 4.19 2.41
N SER A 67 9.58 3.78 3.65
CA SER A 67 10.88 3.19 4.02
C SER A 67 11.14 1.82 3.38
N ALA A 68 10.08 1.07 3.05
CA ALA A 68 10.22 -0.20 2.32
C ALA A 68 10.46 -0.03 0.80
N GLY A 69 10.36 1.20 0.27
CA GLY A 69 10.47 1.51 -1.16
C GLY A 69 11.90 1.56 -1.71
N ASP A 70 12.92 1.51 -0.83
CA ASP A 70 14.33 1.67 -1.18
C ASP A 70 15.09 0.35 -1.38
N GLY A 71 14.43 -0.82 -1.24
CA GLY A 71 15.16 -2.10 -1.11
C GLY A 71 15.09 -3.11 -2.25
N HIS A 72 14.10 -3.11 -3.15
CA HIS A 72 13.96 -4.23 -4.10
C HIS A 72 13.60 -3.77 -5.51
N GLY A 73 14.60 -3.86 -6.39
CA GLY A 73 14.37 -3.91 -7.83
C GLY A 73 13.53 -5.13 -8.17
N TRP A 74 12.33 -4.90 -8.70
CA TRP A 74 11.53 -5.99 -9.24
C TRP A 74 11.80 -6.13 -10.73
N HIS A 75 12.55 -7.19 -10.96
CA HIS A 75 12.81 -7.92 -12.17
C HIS A 75 11.59 -7.96 -13.12
N ARG A 76 11.88 -7.56 -14.36
CA ARG A 76 11.08 -7.76 -15.57
C ARG A 76 10.81 -9.27 -15.77
N ARG A 77 9.55 -9.67 -15.89
CA ARG A 77 9.11 -10.68 -16.86
C ARG A 77 7.62 -10.57 -17.15
#